data_AF-A0A940HF90-F1
#
_entry.id   AF-A0A940HF90-F1
#
_cell.length_a   1.000
_cell.length_b   1.000
_cell.length_c   1.000
_cell.angle_alpha   90.00
_cell.angle_beta   90.00
_cell.angle_gamma   90.00
#
_symmetry.space_group_name_H-M   'P 1'
#
loop_
_entity.id
_entity.type
_entity.pdbx_description
1 polymer ?
#
loop_
_entity_poly.entity_id
_entity_poly.type
_entity_poly.pdbx_seq_one_letter_code
_entity_poly.pdbx_strand_id
1 'polypeptide(L)'
;MNLSRAVAWSAPILLSLTVLATPAAAQGRSSLDAALLAQLDGPTRAEVERRAVAGNTVSNVVGTILLNNYYKTGARHPGRALTVVAVDFPRGTVVLRRAANVFEVVRFDPRTLRILR
;
A
#
# COMPACT_ATOMS: atom_id res chain seq x y z
N MET A 1 -7.60 -26.64 72.88
CA MET A 1 -7.69 -27.93 72.18
C MET A 1 -8.61 -27.77 70.97
N ASN A 2 -8.04 -28.00 69.78
CA ASN A 2 -8.61 -28.46 68.49
C ASN A 2 -9.73 -27.61 67.84
N LEU A 3 -9.44 -26.86 66.76
CA LEU A 3 -9.37 -27.27 65.34
C LEU A 3 -10.73 -27.59 64.70
N SER A 4 -11.16 -26.76 63.73
CA SER A 4 -11.85 -27.19 62.50
C SER A 4 -11.90 -26.03 61.50
N ARG A 5 -10.98 -26.07 60.53
CA ARG A 5 -10.96 -25.22 59.33
C ARG A 5 -11.64 -26.00 58.20
N ALA A 6 -12.63 -25.42 57.54
CA ALA A 6 -13.11 -25.88 56.24
C ALA A 6 -12.58 -24.89 55.17
N VAL A 7 -11.63 -25.35 54.34
CA VAL A 7 -11.12 -24.60 53.19
C VAL A 7 -11.75 -25.21 51.95
N ALA A 8 -12.65 -24.47 51.32
CA ALA A 8 -13.24 -24.84 50.03
C ALA A 8 -12.22 -24.62 48.91
N TRP A 9 -11.96 -25.66 48.13
CA TRP A 9 -11.09 -25.64 46.96
C TRP A 9 -11.87 -25.12 45.75
N SER A 10 -11.52 -23.94 45.25
CA SER A 10 -11.98 -23.43 43.97
C SER A 10 -10.92 -23.74 42.91
N ALA A 11 -11.20 -24.70 42.04
CA ALA A 11 -10.34 -25.00 40.89
C ALA A 11 -10.49 -23.91 39.81
N PRO A 12 -9.40 -23.30 39.30
CA PRO A 12 -9.48 -22.47 38.11
C PRO A 12 -9.48 -23.35 36.86
N ILE A 13 -10.55 -23.27 36.07
CA ILE A 13 -10.62 -23.84 34.73
C ILE A 13 -9.69 -23.02 33.82
N LEU A 14 -8.57 -23.60 33.41
CA LEU A 14 -7.68 -23.05 32.40
C LEU A 14 -8.34 -23.18 31.02
N LEU A 15 -8.90 -22.09 30.48
CA LEU A 15 -9.27 -21.99 29.08
C LEU A 15 -8.01 -21.77 28.24
N SER A 16 -7.55 -22.81 27.55
CA SER A 16 -6.51 -22.71 26.53
C SER A 16 -7.06 -21.99 25.29
N LEU A 17 -6.69 -20.71 25.09
CA LEU A 17 -6.87 -20.04 23.80
C LEU A 17 -5.86 -20.61 22.79
N THR A 18 -6.35 -21.43 21.87
CA THR A 18 -5.61 -21.77 20.65
C THR A 18 -5.75 -20.61 19.66
N VAL A 19 -4.71 -19.77 19.58
CA VAL A 19 -4.58 -18.77 18.52
C VAL A 19 -4.36 -19.53 17.21
N LEU A 20 -5.40 -19.58 16.38
CA LEU A 20 -5.28 -19.97 14.98
C LEU A 20 -4.42 -18.91 14.29
N ALA A 21 -3.14 -19.24 14.04
CA ALA A 21 -2.28 -18.45 13.17
C ALA A 21 -2.89 -18.49 11.76
N THR A 22 -3.51 -17.38 11.35
CA THR A 22 -3.94 -17.19 9.96
C THR A 22 -2.71 -17.24 9.07
N PRO A 23 -2.71 -18.02 7.98
CA PRO A 23 -1.62 -17.99 7.03
C PRO A 23 -1.61 -16.60 6.39
N ALA A 24 -0.56 -15.82 6.66
CA ALA A 24 -0.27 -14.62 5.90
C ALA A 24 -0.02 -15.07 4.46
N ALA A 25 -0.97 -14.79 3.57
CA ALA A 25 -0.79 -15.01 2.16
C ALA A 25 0.36 -14.10 1.70
N ALA A 26 1.55 -14.68 1.53
CA ALA A 26 2.66 -14.05 0.84
C ALA A 26 2.20 -13.81 -0.59
N GLN A 27 1.75 -12.59 -0.88
CA GLN A 27 1.38 -12.16 -2.22
C GLN A 27 2.65 -12.16 -3.08
N GLY A 28 2.89 -13.27 -3.76
CA GLY A 28 3.98 -13.42 -4.71
C GLY A 28 3.97 -12.26 -5.71
N ARG A 29 5.15 -11.71 -5.99
CA ARG A 29 5.35 -10.62 -6.96
C ARG A 29 4.62 -10.95 -8.25
N SER A 30 3.67 -10.10 -8.65
CA SER A 30 2.93 -10.32 -9.89
C SER A 30 3.82 -10.08 -11.11
N SER A 31 3.51 -10.72 -12.25
CA SER A 31 4.21 -10.47 -13.52
C SER A 31 4.10 -9.00 -13.96
N LEU A 32 2.97 -8.35 -13.62
CA LEU A 32 2.77 -6.92 -13.81
C LEU A 32 3.77 -6.09 -12.99
N ASP A 33 3.95 -6.40 -11.70
CA ASP A 33 4.88 -5.68 -10.84
C ASP A 33 6.33 -5.82 -11.34
N ALA A 34 6.72 -7.00 -11.82
CA ALA A 34 8.03 -7.20 -12.45
C ALA A 34 8.19 -6.34 -13.72
N ALA A 35 7.15 -6.26 -14.56
CA ALA A 35 7.17 -5.44 -15.77
C ALA A 35 7.20 -3.93 -15.47
N LEU A 36 6.56 -3.48 -14.39
CA LEU A 36 6.64 -2.09 -13.91
C LEU A 36 8.07 -1.77 -13.46
N LEU A 37 8.66 -2.62 -12.60
CA LEU A 37 10.02 -2.41 -12.09
C LEU A 37 11.06 -2.39 -13.22
N ALA A 38 10.88 -3.23 -14.26
CA ALA A 38 11.79 -3.29 -15.41
C ALA A 38 11.88 -1.97 -16.19
N GLN A 39 10.83 -1.15 -16.17
CA GLN A 39 10.78 0.14 -16.88
C GLN A 39 11.36 1.30 -16.08
N LEU A 40 11.49 1.15 -14.76
CA LEU A 40 12.08 2.16 -13.88
C LEU A 40 13.61 2.23 -14.06
N ASP A 41 14.16 3.43 -13.87
CA ASP A 41 15.61 3.57 -13.68
C ASP A 41 16.07 2.97 -12.35
N GLY A 42 17.38 2.77 -12.18
CA GLY A 42 17.95 2.13 -10.99
C GLY A 42 17.52 2.80 -9.66
N PRO A 43 17.68 4.13 -9.52
CA PRO A 43 17.28 4.84 -8.31
C PRO A 43 15.78 4.74 -8.02
N THR A 44 14.92 4.95 -9.01
CA THR A 44 13.46 4.92 -8.83
C THR A 44 12.98 3.51 -8.55
N ARG A 45 13.59 2.50 -9.19
CA ARG A 45 13.32 1.09 -8.89
C ARG A 45 13.62 0.75 -7.44
N ALA A 46 14.82 1.11 -6.96
CA ALA A 46 15.22 0.85 -5.59
C ALA A 46 14.28 1.53 -4.58
N GLU A 47 13.82 2.75 -4.87
CA GLU A 47 12.84 3.45 -4.06
C GLU A 47 11.50 2.71 -3.99
N VAL A 48 11.00 2.24 -5.14
CA VAL A 48 9.74 1.52 -5.23
C VAL A 48 9.83 0.19 -4.50
N GLU A 49 10.90 -0.58 -4.71
CA GLU A 49 11.12 -1.86 -4.03
C GLU A 49 11.23 -1.70 -2.51
N ARG A 50 11.91 -0.65 -2.03
CA ARG A 50 12.04 -0.35 -0.60
C ARG A 50 10.68 -0.07 0.05
N ARG A 51 9.75 0.56 -0.68
CA ARG A 51 8.39 0.87 -0.17
C ARG A 51 7.40 -0.27 -0.38
N ALA A 52 7.64 -1.16 -1.34
CA ALA A 52 6.78 -2.30 -1.68
C ALA A 52 7.00 -3.47 -0.71
N VAL A 53 6.87 -3.18 0.59
CA VAL A 53 7.02 -4.10 1.71
C VAL A 53 5.80 -4.01 2.63
N ALA A 54 5.65 -4.98 3.54
CA ALA A 54 4.58 -4.98 4.55
C ALA A 54 3.16 -4.86 3.98
N GLY A 55 2.87 -5.57 2.89
CA GLY A 55 1.55 -5.58 2.24
C GLY A 55 1.34 -4.47 1.19
N ASN A 56 2.33 -3.60 0.97
CA ASN A 56 2.29 -2.64 -0.13
C ASN A 56 2.77 -3.29 -1.43
N THR A 57 1.93 -3.26 -2.47
CA THR A 57 2.30 -3.72 -3.81
C THR A 57 3.09 -2.65 -4.57
N VAL A 58 3.91 -3.06 -5.54
CA VAL A 58 4.63 -2.14 -6.44
C VAL A 58 3.66 -1.17 -7.10
N SER A 59 2.52 -1.68 -7.60
CA SER A 59 1.47 -0.86 -8.21
C SER A 59 0.91 0.23 -7.26
N ASN A 60 0.66 -0.10 -5.98
CA ASN A 60 0.18 0.87 -4.99
C ASN A 60 1.24 1.93 -4.67
N VAL A 61 2.50 1.51 -4.56
CA VAL A 61 3.63 2.42 -4.32
C VAL A 61 3.81 3.38 -5.49
N VAL A 62 3.79 2.88 -6.72
CA VAL A 62 3.88 3.70 -7.94
C VAL A 62 2.75 4.72 -7.98
N GLY A 63 1.50 4.31 -7.75
CA GLY A 63 0.36 5.24 -7.67
C GLY A 63 0.55 6.33 -6.62
N THR A 64 1.07 5.96 -5.45
CA THR A 64 1.37 6.90 -4.35
C THR A 64 2.47 7.90 -4.74
N ILE A 65 3.55 7.44 -5.39
CA ILE A 65 4.64 8.31 -5.86
C ILE A 65 4.12 9.30 -6.91
N LEU A 66 3.34 8.83 -7.88
CA LEU A 66 2.75 9.67 -8.93
C LEU A 66 1.85 10.75 -8.33
N LEU A 67 0.98 10.37 -7.39
CA LEU A 67 0.10 11.32 -6.70
C LEU A 67 0.89 12.38 -5.92
N ASN A 68 1.93 11.95 -5.18
CA ASN A 68 2.80 12.86 -4.44
C ASN A 68 3.57 13.81 -5.38
N ASN A 69 4.10 13.29 -6.48
CA ASN A 69 4.81 14.10 -7.47
C ASN A 69 3.86 15.10 -8.14
N TYR A 70 2.62 14.70 -8.44
CA TYR A 70 1.59 15.61 -8.94
C TYR A 70 1.33 16.79 -8.00
N TYR A 71 1.14 16.52 -6.70
CA TYR A 71 1.00 17.59 -5.71
C TYR A 71 2.24 18.50 -5.65
N LYS A 72 3.45 17.93 -5.65
CA LYS A 72 4.71 18.69 -5.64
C LYS A 72 4.88 19.58 -6.88
N THR A 73 4.40 19.13 -8.04
CA THR A 73 4.47 19.91 -9.28
C THR A 73 3.40 21.00 -9.40
N GLY A 74 2.65 21.31 -8.34
CA GLY A 74 1.59 22.31 -8.38
C GLY A 74 0.32 21.74 -8.99
N ALA A 75 -0.31 20.82 -8.27
CA ALA A 75 -1.61 20.25 -8.62
C ALA A 75 -2.57 21.35 -9.09
N ARG A 76 -3.31 21.09 -10.18
CA ARG A 76 -4.23 22.06 -10.79
C ARG A 76 -5.31 22.54 -9.83
N HIS A 77 -5.68 21.71 -8.85
CA HIS A 77 -6.65 22.05 -7.82
C HIS A 77 -6.17 21.56 -6.43
N PRO A 78 -5.36 22.38 -5.73
CA PRO A 78 -4.83 22.01 -4.42
C PRO A 78 -5.95 21.90 -3.37
N GLY A 79 -5.73 21.09 -2.33
CA GLY A 79 -6.68 20.92 -1.22
C GLY A 79 -7.88 20.00 -1.51
N ARG A 80 -7.98 19.44 -2.72
CA ARG A 80 -8.99 18.42 -3.06
C ARG A 80 -8.37 17.02 -3.00
N ALA A 81 -9.13 16.08 -2.46
CA ALA A 81 -8.76 14.67 -2.49
C ALA A 81 -8.70 14.18 -3.94
N LEU A 82 -7.60 13.53 -4.30
CA LEU A 82 -7.40 12.91 -5.59
C LEU A 82 -7.12 11.43 -5.38
N THR A 83 -7.67 10.60 -6.28
CA THR A 83 -7.42 9.16 -6.28
C THR A 83 -6.86 8.76 -7.64
N VAL A 84 -5.79 7.98 -7.65
CA VAL A 84 -5.32 7.31 -8.87
C VAL A 84 -6.33 6.24 -9.24
N VAL A 85 -6.95 6.36 -10.41
CA VAL A 85 -7.94 5.38 -10.89
C VAL A 85 -7.41 4.49 -12.01
N ALA A 86 -6.40 4.96 -12.74
CA ALA A 86 -5.70 4.17 -13.74
C ALA A 86 -4.28 4.70 -13.95
N VAL A 87 -3.36 3.79 -14.29
CA VAL A 87 -1.99 4.11 -14.70
C VAL A 87 -1.72 3.36 -16.00
N ASP A 88 -1.58 4.10 -17.10
CA ASP A 88 -1.04 3.58 -18.35
C ASP A 88 0.47 3.83 -18.35
N PHE A 89 1.20 2.86 -17.81
CA PHE A 89 2.64 2.96 -17.62
C PHE A 89 3.43 3.05 -18.93
N PRO A 90 3.17 2.19 -19.95
CA PRO A 90 3.85 2.29 -21.24
C PRO A 90 3.66 3.66 -21.92
N ARG A 91 2.50 4.30 -21.76
CA ARG A 91 2.24 5.64 -22.32
C ARG A 91 2.63 6.79 -21.38
N GLY A 92 3.13 6.49 -20.18
CA GLY A 92 3.47 7.51 -19.18
C GLY A 92 2.29 8.40 -18.84
N THR A 93 1.13 7.80 -18.57
CA THR A 93 -0.11 8.55 -18.29
C THR A 93 -0.80 8.02 -17.04
N VAL A 94 -1.18 8.92 -16.13
CA VAL A 94 -1.96 8.60 -14.94
C VAL A 94 -3.29 9.35 -14.98
N VAL A 95 -4.36 8.65 -14.63
CA VAL A 95 -5.70 9.22 -14.53
C VAL A 95 -6.03 9.40 -13.06
N LEU A 96 -6.30 10.65 -12.70
CA LEU A 96 -6.68 11.06 -11.35
C LEU A 96 -8.17 11.38 -11.33
N ARG A 97 -8.89 10.89 -10.31
CA ARG A 97 -10.29 11.26 -10.06
C ARG A 97 -10.35 12.28 -8.94
N ARG A 98 -11.04 13.40 -9.17
CA ARG A 98 -11.25 14.49 -8.20
C ARG A 98 -12.63 14.45 -7.56
N ALA A 99 -13.64 14.06 -8.34
CA ALA A 99 -15.03 13.91 -7.93
C ALA A 99 -15.70 12.84 -8.79
N ALA A 100 -16.98 12.53 -8.53
CA ALA A 100 -17.76 11.68 -9.41
C ALA A 100 -17.71 12.23 -10.85
N ASN A 101 -17.26 11.40 -11.80
CA ASN A 101 -17.12 11.75 -13.21
C ASN A 101 -16.18 12.92 -13.55
N VAL A 102 -15.36 13.39 -12.60
CA VAL A 102 -14.35 14.43 -12.84
C VAL A 102 -12.96 13.79 -12.83
N PHE A 103 -12.38 13.67 -14.01
CA PHE A 103 -11.08 13.03 -14.24
C PHE A 103 -10.05 14.03 -14.75
N GLU A 104 -8.80 13.79 -14.40
CA GLU A 104 -7.65 14.52 -14.88
C GLU A 104 -6.63 13.54 -15.41
N VAL A 105 -6.21 13.74 -16.66
CA VAL A 105 -5.17 12.96 -17.30
C VAL A 105 -3.86 13.72 -17.18
N VAL A 106 -2.87 13.09 -16.56
CA VAL A 106 -1.56 13.69 -16.28
C VAL A 106 -0.48 12.82 -16.91
N ARG A 107 0.45 13.46 -17.63
CA ARG A 107 1.60 12.76 -18.20
C ARG A 107 2.73 12.67 -17.18
N PHE A 108 3.47 11.57 -17.20
CA PHE A 108 4.64 11.35 -16.39
C PHE A 108 5.72 10.61 -17.18
N ASP A 109 6.97 10.70 -16.72
CA ASP A 109 8.08 9.91 -17.25
C ASP A 109 8.08 8.51 -16.60
N PRO A 110 7.90 7.42 -17.37
CA PRO A 110 7.88 6.06 -16.85
C PRO A 110 9.17 5.62 -16.14
N ARG A 111 10.32 6.24 -16.44
CA ARG A 111 11.59 5.85 -15.83
C ARG A 111 11.77 6.45 -14.45
N THR A 112 11.29 7.68 -14.26
CA THR A 112 11.56 8.50 -13.07
C THR A 112 10.30 8.81 -12.25
N LEU A 113 9.12 8.46 -12.76
CA LEU A 113 7.80 8.78 -12.20
C LEU A 113 7.55 10.29 -12.01
N ARG A 114 8.32 11.14 -12.70
CA ARG A 114 8.17 12.60 -12.64
C ARG A 114 7.01 13.06 -13.50
N ILE A 115 6.20 13.97 -12.98
CA ILE A 115 5.11 14.58 -13.76
C ILE A 115 5.69 15.50 -14.83
N LEU A 116 5.17 15.38 -16.04
CA LEU A 116 5.51 16.20 -17.21
C LEU A 116 4.48 17.33 -17.33
N ARG A 117 4.96 18.55 -17.56
CA ARG A 117 4.11 19.73 -17.84
C ARG A 117 4.00 19.97 -19.33
#